data_AF-A0A3P6TTQ2-F1
#
_entry.id   AF-A0A3P6TTQ2-F1
#
_cell.length_a   1.000
_cell.length_b   1.000
_cell.length_c   1.000
_cell.angle_alpha   90.00
_cell.angle_beta   90.00
_cell.angle_gamma   90.00
#
_symmetry.space_group_name_H-M   'P 1'
#
loop_
_entity.id
_entity.type
_entity.pdbx_description
1 polymer ?
#
loop_
_entity_poly.entity_id
_entity_poly.type
_entity_poly.pdbx_seq_one_letter_code
_entity_poly.pdbx_strand_id
1 'polypeptide(L)'
;MQGWIKARPPLENTGKRIAIIGSGPAGMAAAAQLVKVGHTVVVYERKNRVGGLLRYGIPTMKLDKYIVDRRVKLLEDEGEWTRRKRHLLCHGVPGEEPT
;
A
#
# COMPACT_ATOMS: atom_id res chain seq x y z
N MET A 1 17.11 5.72 -15.14
CA MET A 1 17.54 5.26 -13.80
C MET A 1 17.97 3.81 -13.91
N GLN A 2 19.11 3.47 -13.30
CA GLN A 2 19.70 2.13 -13.30
C GLN A 2 18.73 1.16 -12.62
N GLY A 3 18.25 0.12 -13.32
CA GLY A 3 17.15 -0.77 -12.94
C GLY A 3 17.42 -1.71 -11.75
N TRP A 4 17.95 -1.19 -10.64
CA TRP A 4 18.37 -1.94 -9.45
C TRP A 4 17.20 -2.39 -8.57
N ILE A 5 16.10 -1.66 -8.59
CA ILE A 5 14.90 -1.97 -7.80
C ILE A 5 13.86 -2.53 -8.75
N LYS A 6 13.58 -3.83 -8.62
CA LYS A 6 12.60 -4.57 -9.42
C LYS A 6 11.51 -5.13 -8.51
N ALA A 7 10.29 -5.16 -9.02
CA ALA A 7 9.18 -5.82 -8.35
C ALA A 7 9.47 -7.32 -8.22
N ARG A 8 9.06 -7.90 -7.11
CA ARG A 8 9.14 -9.34 -6.82
C ARG A 8 7.73 -9.85 -6.50
N PRO A 9 6.92 -10.16 -7.53
CA PRO A 9 5.61 -10.71 -7.30
C PRO A 9 5.70 -12.09 -6.64
N PRO A 10 4.73 -12.44 -5.77
CA PRO A 10 4.67 -13.75 -5.14
C PRO A 10 4.42 -14.84 -6.20
N LEU A 11 4.99 -16.02 -5.99
CA LEU A 11 4.76 -17.18 -6.86
C LEU A 11 3.41 -17.85 -6.59
N GLU A 12 2.94 -17.78 -5.35
CA GLU A 12 1.69 -18.40 -4.90
C GLU A 12 0.89 -17.41 -4.05
N ASN A 13 -0.43 -17.43 -4.20
CA ASN A 13 -1.35 -16.67 -3.36
C ASN A 13 -1.80 -17.53 -2.18
N THR A 14 -1.70 -17.00 -0.96
CA THR A 14 -2.10 -17.75 0.24
C THR A 14 -3.62 -17.75 0.49
N GLY A 15 -4.39 -16.99 -0.31
CA GLY A 15 -5.84 -16.79 -0.14
C GLY A 15 -6.25 -15.95 1.08
N LYS A 16 -5.30 -15.41 1.86
CA LYS A 16 -5.58 -14.61 3.07
C LYS A 16 -5.75 -13.14 2.69
N ARG A 17 -6.76 -12.50 3.27
CA ARG A 17 -7.08 -11.07 3.07
C ARG A 17 -6.74 -10.28 4.32
N ILE A 18 -5.97 -9.20 4.18
CA ILE A 18 -5.46 -8.39 5.30
C ILE A 18 -5.83 -6.92 5.08
N ALA A 19 -6.36 -6.28 6.12
CA ALA A 19 -6.63 -4.85 6.14
C ALA A 19 -5.55 -4.10 6.96
N ILE A 20 -4.98 -3.04 6.38
CA ILE A 20 -4.02 -2.15 7.03
C ILE A 20 -4.65 -0.76 7.14
N ILE A 21 -4.62 -0.17 8.34
CA ILE A 21 -5.10 1.19 8.56
C ILE A 21 -3.91 2.16 8.58
N GLY A 22 -3.89 3.08 7.62
CA GLY A 22 -2.86 4.09 7.43
C GLY A 22 -1.84 3.74 6.35
N SER A 23 -1.62 4.65 5.41
CA SER A 23 -0.63 4.54 4.32
C SER A 23 0.69 5.25 4.64
N GLY A 24 1.02 5.39 5.92
CA GLY A 24 2.31 5.88 6.37
C GLY A 24 3.45 4.92 6.02
N PRO A 25 4.71 5.28 6.36
CA PRO A 25 5.87 4.41 6.12
C PRO A 25 5.70 3.01 6.72
N ALA A 26 5.14 2.91 7.93
CA ALA A 26 4.90 1.63 8.59
C ALA A 26 3.86 0.77 7.84
N GLY A 27 2.71 1.34 7.49
CA GLY A 27 1.66 0.61 6.76
C GLY A 27 2.08 0.18 5.36
N MET A 28 2.82 1.03 4.64
CA MET A 28 3.38 0.69 3.33
C MET A 28 4.48 -0.38 3.42
N ALA A 29 5.30 -0.37 4.46
CA ALA A 29 6.31 -1.41 4.69
C ALA A 29 5.65 -2.76 5.01
N ALA A 30 4.64 -2.77 5.87
CA ALA A 30 3.86 -3.96 6.16
C ALA A 30 3.15 -4.51 4.90
N ALA A 31 2.51 -3.64 4.11
CA ALA A 31 1.88 -4.03 2.86
C ALA A 31 2.88 -4.70 1.90
N ALA A 32 4.07 -4.12 1.74
CA ALA A 32 5.11 -4.69 0.87
C ALA A 32 5.58 -6.09 1.32
N GLN A 33 5.68 -6.35 2.61
CA GLN A 33 6.04 -7.67 3.10
C GLN A 33 4.92 -8.68 2.87
N LEU A 34 3.68 -8.29 3.16
CA LEU A 34 2.52 -9.19 3.05
C LEU A 34 2.19 -9.53 1.59
N VAL A 35 2.29 -8.57 0.66
CA VAL A 35 2.12 -8.82 -0.77
C VAL A 35 3.19 -9.79 -1.29
N LYS A 36 4.45 -9.65 -0.86
CA LYS A 36 5.53 -10.57 -1.24
C LYS A 36 5.32 -12.00 -0.77
N VAL A 37 4.63 -12.18 0.36
CA VAL A 37 4.27 -13.50 0.89
C VAL A 37 3.07 -14.10 0.17
N GLY A 38 2.36 -13.33 -0.67
CA GLY A 38 1.18 -13.80 -1.41
C GLY A 38 -0.15 -13.52 -0.72
N HIS A 39 -0.19 -12.55 0.19
CA HIS A 39 -1.45 -12.10 0.80
C HIS A 39 -2.10 -10.99 -0.02
N THR A 40 -3.44 -10.99 -0.09
CA THR A 40 -4.19 -9.87 -0.64
C THR A 40 -4.32 -8.78 0.42
N VAL A 41 -3.78 -7.59 0.14
CA VAL A 41 -3.69 -6.51 1.14
C VAL A 41 -4.56 -5.31 0.75
N VAL A 42 -5.36 -4.80 1.69
CA VAL A 42 -6.14 -3.57 1.51
C VAL A 42 -5.63 -2.51 2.48
N VAL A 43 -5.13 -1.39 1.95
CA VAL A 43 -4.67 -0.26 2.76
C VAL A 43 -5.73 0.83 2.77
N TYR A 44 -6.20 1.17 3.96
CA TYR A 44 -7.15 2.25 4.19
C TYR A 44 -6.41 3.53 4.58
N GLU A 45 -6.70 4.64 3.90
CA GLU A 45 -6.08 5.93 4.19
C GLU A 45 -7.15 7.02 4.28
N ARG A 46 -7.07 7.83 5.33
CA ARG A 46 -7.97 8.97 5.53
C ARG A 46 -7.67 10.12 4.58
N LYS A 47 -6.39 10.38 4.30
CA LYS A 47 -5.96 11.51 3.46
C LYS A 47 -6.11 11.23 1.96
N ASN A 48 -5.98 12.27 1.12
CA ASN A 48 -6.16 12.19 -0.33
C ASN A 48 -5.00 11.51 -1.08
N ARG A 49 -3.80 11.46 -0.53
CA ARG A 49 -2.60 10.83 -1.11
C ARG A 49 -1.99 9.83 -0.13
N VAL A 50 -1.39 8.77 -0.66
CA VAL A 50 -0.63 7.79 0.14
C VAL A 50 0.73 8.35 0.56
N GLY A 51 1.30 7.76 1.62
CA GLY A 51 2.63 8.10 2.12
C GLY A 51 2.65 8.85 3.46
N GLY A 52 1.48 9.09 4.09
CA GLY A 52 1.39 9.68 5.43
C GLY A 52 2.30 10.90 5.64
N LEU A 53 3.14 10.87 6.68
CA LEU A 53 4.09 11.94 6.98
C LEU A 53 5.12 12.19 5.86
N LEU A 54 5.54 11.14 5.14
CA LEU A 54 6.46 11.28 4.01
C LEU A 54 5.85 12.13 2.89
N ARG A 55 4.51 12.09 2.75
CA ARG A 55 3.79 12.94 1.79
C ARG A 55 3.50 14.33 2.35
N TYR A 56 2.97 14.40 3.56
CA TYR A 56 2.33 15.62 4.08
C TYR A 56 3.17 16.42 5.09
N GLY A 57 4.14 15.80 5.76
CA GLY A 57 4.92 16.44 6.83
C GLY A 57 6.33 16.85 6.43
N ILE A 58 7.00 16.08 5.58
CA ILE A 58 8.39 16.38 5.18
C ILE A 58 8.39 17.38 4.01
N PRO A 59 9.11 18.51 4.06
CA PRO A 59 9.21 19.42 2.91
C PRO A 59 9.93 18.79 1.71
N THR A 60 9.58 19.21 0.49
CA THR A 60 10.19 18.69 -0.75
C THR A 60 11.70 18.95 -0.84
N MET A 61 12.22 20.01 -0.20
CA MET A 61 13.66 20.27 -0.13
C MET A 61 14.46 19.16 0.57
N LYS A 62 13.82 18.40 1.48
CA LYS A 62 14.47 17.30 2.21
C LYS A 62 14.20 15.93 1.60
N LEU A 63 13.00 15.75 1.06
CA LEU A 63 12.59 14.49 0.45
C LEU A 63 11.73 14.77 -0.77
N ASP A 64 12.29 14.45 -1.94
CA ASP A 64 11.53 14.51 -3.18
C ASP A 64 10.37 13.50 -3.12
N LYS A 65 9.17 14.01 -3.35
CA LYS A 65 7.93 13.23 -3.32
C LYS A 65 7.88 12.18 -4.41
N TYR A 66 8.66 12.35 -5.48
CA TYR A 66 8.84 11.35 -6.52
C TYR A 66 9.38 10.03 -5.97
N ILE A 67 10.19 10.05 -4.91
CA ILE A 67 10.71 8.83 -4.28
C ILE A 67 9.57 8.02 -3.65
N VAL A 68 8.61 8.69 -3.02
CA VAL A 68 7.42 8.06 -2.44
C VAL A 68 6.57 7.46 -3.56
N ASP A 69 6.35 8.20 -4.64
CA ASP A 69 5.59 7.73 -5.81
C ASP A 69 6.23 6.49 -6.43
N ARG A 70 7.57 6.47 -6.57
CA ARG A 70 8.29 5.30 -7.07
C ARG A 70 8.10 4.07 -6.18
N ARG A 71 8.07 4.25 -4.86
CA ARG A 71 7.89 3.14 -3.91
C ARG A 71 6.47 2.59 -3.95
N VAL A 72 5.48 3.47 -4.11
CA VAL A 72 4.07 3.10 -4.30
C VAL A 72 3.91 2.30 -5.58
N LYS A 73 4.48 2.80 -6.70
CA LYS A 73 4.45 2.10 -7.98
C LYS A 73 5.08 0.71 -7.92
N LEU A 74 6.22 0.58 -7.24
CA LEU A 74 6.85 -0.73 -7.05
C LEU A 74 5.93 -1.70 -6.30
N LEU A 75 5.17 -1.22 -5.32
CA LEU A 75 4.23 -2.05 -4.58
C LEU A 75 3.02 -2.45 -5.44
N GLU A 76 2.54 -1.54 -6.30
CA GLU A 76 1.52 -1.85 -7.32
C GLU A 76 2.02 -2.91 -8.32
N ASP A 77 3.29 -2.84 -8.71
CA ASP A 77 3.93 -3.81 -9.59
C ASP A 77 4.23 -5.16 -8.88
N GLU A 78 4.33 -5.18 -7.54
CA GLU A 78 4.62 -6.38 -6.73
C GLU A 78 3.39 -7.28 -6.50
N GLY A 79 2.16 -6.79 -6.68
CA GLY A 79 0.98 -7.66 -6.60
C GLY A 79 -0.29 -6.95 -6.11
N GLU A 80 -1.23 -7.75 -5.62
CA GLU A 80 -2.56 -7.29 -5.27
C GLU A 80 -2.58 -6.51 -3.94
N TRP A 81 -2.38 -5.20 -4.05
CA TRP A 81 -2.82 -4.27 -3.01
C TRP A 81 -3.73 -3.19 -3.56
N THR A 82 -4.75 -2.82 -2.79
CA THR A 82 -5.65 -1.72 -3.15
C THR A 82 -5.70 -0.68 -2.06
N ARG A 83 -5.72 0.59 -2.47
CA ARG A 83 -5.96 1.71 -1.58
C ARG A 83 -7.43 2.10 -1.59
N ARG A 84 -8.05 2.22 -0.41
CA ARG A 84 -9.40 2.79 -0.28
C ARG A 84 -9.40 4.07 0.56
N LYS A 85 -10.08 5.10 0.07
CA LYS A 85 -10.50 6.24 0.89
C LYS A 85 -11.78 5.81 1.61
N ARG A 86 -11.70 5.43 2.88
CA ARG A 86 -12.89 5.26 3.72
C ARG A 86 -12.66 5.89 5.08
N HIS A 87 -13.66 6.64 5.51
CA HIS A 87 -13.98 6.85 6.92
C HIS A 87 -14.29 5.46 7.49
N LEU A 88 -13.68 5.06 8.60
CA LEU A 88 -13.81 3.72 9.20
C LEU A 88 -15.22 3.38 9.73
N LEU A 89 -16.25 4.12 9.31
CA LEU A 89 -17.64 3.76 9.53
C LEU A 89 -18.06 2.79 8.42
N CYS A 90 -18.17 1.53 8.80
CA CYS A 90 -19.00 0.47 8.21
C CYS A 90 -19.08 0.45 6.67
N HIS A 91 -18.28 -0.40 6.01
CA HIS A 91 -18.70 -1.22 4.85
C HIS A 91 -17.51 -2.03 4.32
N GLY A 92 -17.56 -3.36 4.44
CA GLY A 92 -16.96 -4.43 3.61
C GLY A 92 -15.56 -4.27 3.01
N VAL A 93 -14.68 -5.20 3.42
CA VAL A 93 -13.52 -5.67 2.64
C VAL A 93 -14.04 -6.22 1.30
N PRO A 94 -13.39 -6.02 0.13
CA PRO A 94 -13.87 -6.62 -1.12
C PRO A 94 -13.94 -8.15 -1.01
N GLY A 95 -15.12 -8.70 -1.27
CA GLY A 95 -15.47 -10.12 -1.15
C GLY A 95 -16.14 -10.52 0.17
N GLU A 96 -16.82 -9.59 0.84
CA GLU A 96 -17.93 -9.85 1.76
C GLU A 96 -19.21 -9.43 1.02
N GLU A 97 -19.98 -10.39 0.53
CA GLU A 97 -21.37 -10.15 0.13
C GLU A 97 -22.20 -9.96 1.42
N PRO A 98 -23.09 -8.96 1.48
CA PRO A 98 -23.90 -8.72 2.66
C PRO A 98 -24.97 -9.83 2.78
N THR A 99 -24.83 -10.68 3.81
CA THR A 99 -25.96 -11.43 4.37
C THR A 99 -26.80 -10.52 5.26
#